data_AF-A0A967YFS8-F1
#
_entry.id   AF-A0A967YFS8-F1
#
_cell.length_a   1.000
_cell.length_b   1.000
_cell.length_c   1.000
_cell.angle_alpha   90.00
_cell.angle_beta   90.00
_cell.angle_gamma   90.00
#
_symmetry.space_group_name_H-M   'P 1'
#
loop_
_entity.id
_entity.type
_entity.pdbx_description
1 polymer ?
#
loop_
_entity_poly.entity_id
_entity_poly.type
_entity_poly.pdbx_seq_one_letter_code
_entity_poly.pdbx_strand_id
1 'polypeptide(L)'
;EGITRTTVLELARDLGYKTKITPITVEDFLNADEAFFTGTAAEVTPITRVTDSRDTSKSKEEWKTYQLGNGKPGKISLQLAQLYGEVVRGQHSQYNDWLDYVYKDAEEAQLALGSAESEEKERITRF
;
A
#
# COMPACT_ATOMS: atom_id res chain seq x y z
N GLU A 1 -9.80 9.91 7.82
CA GLU A 1 -9.38 8.55 8.26
C GLU A 1 -9.00 7.76 7.01
N GLY A 2 -7.87 7.04 7.00
CA GLY A 2 -7.41 6.34 5.80
C GLY A 2 -7.89 4.89 5.78
N ILE A 3 -8.61 4.48 4.72
CA ILE A 3 -9.15 3.12 4.59
C ILE A 3 -8.03 2.08 4.63
N THR A 4 -6.98 2.25 3.81
CA THR A 4 -5.81 1.35 3.80
C THR A 4 -5.13 1.27 5.17
N ARG A 5 -5.10 2.37 5.94
CA ARG A 5 -4.56 2.35 7.31
C ARG A 5 -5.42 1.47 8.22
N THR A 6 -6.74 1.61 8.17
CA THR A 6 -7.67 0.80 8.96
C THR A 6 -7.55 -0.68 8.60
N THR A 7 -7.53 -1.00 7.31
CA THR A 7 -7.26 -2.36 6.81
C THR A 7 -5.96 -2.93 7.35
N VAL A 8 -4.85 -2.19 7.26
CA VAL A 8 -3.54 -2.64 7.74
C VAL A 8 -3.51 -2.86 9.26
N LEU A 9 -4.26 -2.08 10.04
CA LEU A 9 -4.38 -2.31 11.49
C LEU A 9 -5.12 -3.61 11.82
N GLU A 10 -6.12 -3.98 11.02
CA GLU A 10 -6.82 -5.27 11.14
C GLU A 10 -5.90 -6.43 10.73
N LEU A 11 -5.26 -6.34 9.57
CA LEU A 11 -4.29 -7.33 9.10
C LEU A 11 -3.13 -7.53 10.11
N ALA A 12 -2.62 -6.45 10.70
CA ALA A 12 -1.59 -6.54 11.72
C ALA A 12 -2.06 -7.30 12.96
N ARG A 13 -3.31 -7.08 13.39
CA ARG A 13 -3.91 -7.81 14.51
C ARG A 13 -4.04 -9.30 14.19
N ASP A 14 -4.47 -9.63 12.99
CA ASP A 14 -4.65 -11.02 12.54
C ASP A 14 -3.32 -11.77 12.40
N LEU A 15 -2.24 -11.05 12.08
CA LEU A 15 -0.86 -11.54 12.16
C LEU A 15 -0.31 -11.65 13.60
N GLY A 16 -1.09 -11.26 14.61
CA GLY A 16 -0.71 -11.32 16.03
C GLY A 16 0.11 -10.12 16.52
N TYR A 17 0.23 -9.05 15.74
CA TYR A 17 0.94 -7.84 16.17
C TYR A 17 0.12 -7.01 17.15
N LYS A 18 0.79 -6.48 18.17
CA LYS A 18 0.21 -5.47 19.06
C LYS A 18 0.28 -4.12 18.36
N THR A 19 -0.85 -3.43 18.27
CA THR A 19 -0.94 -2.09 17.68
C THR A 19 -1.32 -1.06 18.74
N LYS A 20 -0.77 0.15 18.62
CA LYS A 20 -1.10 1.30 19.48
C LYS A 20 -1.27 2.53 18.61
N ILE A 21 -2.38 3.24 18.79
CA ILE A 21 -2.62 4.54 18.15
C ILE A 21 -2.28 5.61 19.18
N THR A 22 -1.27 6.42 18.89
CA THR A 22 -0.77 7.47 19.78
C THR A 22 -0.14 8.57 18.94
N PRO A 23 -0.09 9.82 19.43
CA PRO A 23 0.86 10.80 18.90
C PRO A 23 2.28 10.22 18.96
N ILE A 24 3.05 10.45 17.89
CA ILE A 24 4.47 10.11 17.80
C ILE A 24 5.26 11.39 17.55
N THR A 25 6.47 11.46 18.11
CA THR A 25 7.41 12.55 17.84
C THR A 25 8.22 12.27 16.59
N VAL A 26 8.91 13.29 16.08
CA VAL A 26 9.89 13.09 15.00
C VAL A 26 11.02 12.18 15.46
N GLU A 27 11.43 12.25 16.73
CA GLU A 27 12.46 11.39 17.29
C GLU A 27 12.02 9.92 17.32
N ASP A 28 10.78 9.63 17.71
CA ASP A 28 10.22 8.27 17.67
C ASP A 28 10.26 7.71 16.24
N PHE A 29 9.88 8.53 15.25
CA PHE A 29 9.88 8.12 13.85
C PHE A 29 11.30 7.90 13.29
N LEU A 30 12.24 8.80 13.59
CA LEU A 30 13.62 8.69 13.09
C LEU A 30 14.39 7.53 13.74
N ASN A 31 13.99 7.09 14.93
CA ASN A 31 14.59 5.95 15.64
C ASN A 31 13.81 4.64 15.45
N ALA A 32 12.77 4.62 14.61
CA ALA A 32 11.98 3.41 14.38
C ALA A 32 12.81 2.32 13.66
N ASP A 33 12.60 1.06 14.05
CA ASP A 33 13.18 -0.09 13.37
C ASP A 33 12.65 -0.23 11.93
N GLU A 34 11.35 0.09 11.74
CA GLU A 34 10.67 0.06 10.46
C GLU A 34 9.64 1.21 10.38
N ALA A 35 9.41 1.72 9.18
CA ALA A 35 8.28 2.59 8.88
C ALA A 35 7.76 2.31 7.48
N PHE A 36 6.49 2.62 7.23
CA PHE A 36 5.86 2.47 5.93
C PHE A 36 4.70 3.46 5.76
N PHE A 37 4.38 3.78 4.52
CA PHE A 37 3.16 4.49 4.16
C PHE A 37 2.01 3.52 3.95
N THR A 38 0.79 4.02 4.15
CA THR A 38 -0.45 3.35 3.75
C THR A 38 -1.28 4.28 2.87
N GLY A 39 -1.81 3.80 1.75
CA GLY A 39 -2.80 4.55 0.96
C GLY A 39 -3.35 3.73 -0.21
N THR A 40 -4.45 4.17 -0.83
CA THR A 40 -5.05 3.42 -1.94
C THR A 40 -4.07 3.25 -3.11
N ALA A 41 -3.35 4.31 -3.47
CA ALA A 41 -2.34 4.25 -4.53
C ALA A 41 -0.96 3.80 -4.03
N ALA A 42 -0.60 4.14 -2.79
CA ALA A 42 0.69 3.80 -2.21
C ALA A 42 0.74 2.38 -1.62
N GLU A 43 -0.41 1.71 -1.53
CA GLU A 43 -0.60 0.43 -0.85
C GLU A 43 0.05 0.43 0.54
N VAL A 44 0.86 -0.57 0.87
CA VAL A 44 1.78 -0.58 2.01
C VAL A 44 3.20 -0.45 1.47
N THR A 45 3.78 0.75 1.59
CA THR A 45 5.11 1.04 1.00
C THR A 45 6.16 1.26 2.10
N PRO A 46 7.16 0.37 2.24
CA PRO A 46 8.25 0.55 3.19
C PRO A 46 9.06 1.83 2.96
N ILE A 47 9.45 2.49 4.05
CA ILE A 47 10.30 3.68 4.08
C ILE A 47 11.66 3.27 4.64
N THR A 48 12.73 3.55 3.91
CA THR A 48 14.11 3.22 4.35
C THR A 48 14.93 4.46 4.71
N ARG A 49 14.56 5.63 4.17
CA ARG A 49 15.27 6.89 4.36
C ARG A 49 14.28 8.06 4.34
N VAL A 50 14.61 9.10 5.09
CA VAL A 50 13.79 10.31 5.24
C VAL A 50 14.69 11.53 5.14
N THR A 51 14.31 12.49 4.32
CA THR A 51 15.01 13.78 4.22
C THR A 51 14.26 14.83 5.03
N ASP A 52 14.95 15.47 5.98
CA ASP A 52 14.44 16.57 6.79
C ASP A 52 14.60 17.90 6.05
N SER A 53 13.49 18.33 5.46
CA SER A 53 13.36 19.57 4.68
C SER A 53 12.63 20.68 5.43
N ARG A 54 12.52 20.59 6.77
CA ARG A 54 11.75 21.56 7.57
C ARG A 54 12.37 22.97 7.55
N ASP A 55 13.68 23.06 7.40
CA ASP A 55 14.39 24.33 7.25
C ASP A 55 14.43 24.71 5.77
N THR A 56 13.50 25.58 5.38
CA THR A 56 13.32 26.03 3.99
C THR A 56 14.35 27.07 3.56
N SER A 57 15.19 27.57 4.49
CA SER A 57 16.31 28.47 4.16
C SER A 57 17.51 27.72 3.60
N LYS A 58 17.60 26.42 3.87
CA LYS A 58 18.66 25.52 3.39
C LYS A 58 18.38 25.05 1.98
N SER A 59 19.45 24.89 1.21
CA SER A 59 19.37 24.21 -0.08
C SER A 59 19.07 22.72 0.09
N LYS A 60 18.62 22.06 -0.97
CA LYS A 60 18.30 20.64 -0.95
C LYS A 60 19.53 19.77 -0.63
N GLU A 61 20.72 20.26 -0.99
CA GLU A 61 22.01 19.63 -0.74
C GLU A 61 22.39 19.68 0.75
N GLU A 62 21.84 20.65 1.50
CA GLU A 62 22.06 20.83 2.93
C GLU A 62 21.03 20.10 3.80
N TRP A 63 19.96 19.56 3.22
CA TRP A 63 18.96 18.82 3.96
C TRP A 63 19.51 17.51 4.51
N LYS A 64 19.27 17.27 5.79
CA LYS A 64 19.75 16.07 6.47
C LYS A 64 18.89 14.88 6.10
N THR A 65 19.51 13.81 5.63
CA THR A 65 18.82 12.54 5.37
C THR A 65 19.13 11.53 6.47
N TYR A 66 18.09 10.98 7.06
CA TYR A 66 18.12 9.94 8.08
C TYR A 66 17.83 8.60 7.44
N GLN A 67 18.54 7.56 7.87
CA GLN A 67 18.22 6.18 7.55
C GLN A 67 17.34 5.61 8.65
N LEU A 68 16.29 4.88 8.28
CA LEU A 68 15.46 4.13 9.23
C LEU A 68 15.97 2.69 9.32
N GLY A 69 16.03 2.14 10.54
CA GLY A 69 16.59 0.82 10.80
C GLY A 69 17.92 0.57 10.09
N ASN A 70 18.00 -0.55 9.35
CA ASN A 70 19.19 -0.95 8.59
C ASN A 70 19.22 -0.42 7.14
N GLY A 71 18.30 0.49 6.77
CA GLY A 71 18.22 1.06 5.43
C GLY A 71 17.61 0.14 4.37
N LYS A 72 17.01 -0.98 4.77
CA LYS A 72 16.26 -1.89 3.90
C LYS A 72 14.81 -1.99 4.37
N PRO A 73 13.87 -2.37 3.48
CA PRO A 73 12.51 -2.71 3.90
C PRO A 73 12.54 -3.76 5.00
N GLY A 74 11.89 -3.47 6.12
CA GLY A 74 11.86 -4.37 7.26
C GLY A 74 10.85 -5.50 7.10
N LYS A 75 10.93 -6.49 8.00
CA LYS A 75 10.17 -7.73 7.91
C LYS A 75 8.68 -7.49 8.10
N ILE A 76 8.30 -6.66 9.07
CA ILE A 76 6.88 -6.41 9.39
C ILE A 76 6.22 -5.67 8.22
N SER A 77 6.90 -4.65 7.70
CA SER A 77 6.43 -3.85 6.57
C SER A 77 6.22 -4.70 5.32
N LEU A 78 7.16 -5.61 5.03
CA LEU A 78 7.06 -6.54 3.89
C LEU A 78 5.93 -7.56 4.07
N GLN A 79 5.77 -8.11 5.28
CA GLN A 79 4.68 -9.06 5.56
C GLN A 79 3.30 -8.40 5.41
N LEU A 80 3.14 -7.16 5.90
CA LEU A 80 1.90 -6.41 5.75
C LEU A 80 1.64 -6.04 4.29
N ALA A 81 2.68 -5.66 3.53
CA ALA A 81 2.55 -5.36 2.11
C ALA A 81 2.16 -6.58 1.28
N GLN A 82 2.78 -7.72 1.56
CA GLN A 82 2.44 -8.98 0.91
C GLN A 82 0.98 -9.35 1.22
N LEU A 83 0.61 -9.42 2.50
CA LEU A 83 -0.74 -9.81 2.90
C LEU A 83 -1.79 -8.86 2.33
N TYR A 84 -1.58 -7.54 2.44
CA TYR A 84 -2.49 -6.56 1.83
C TYR A 84 -2.67 -6.80 0.33
N GLY A 85 -1.57 -7.02 -0.40
CA GLY A 85 -1.61 -7.31 -1.83
C GLY A 85 -2.38 -8.59 -2.18
N GLU A 86 -2.22 -9.65 -1.38
CA GLU A 86 -2.97 -10.90 -1.55
C GLU A 86 -4.47 -10.69 -1.27
N VAL A 87 -4.81 -9.92 -0.23
CA VAL A 87 -6.19 -9.60 0.14
C VAL A 87 -6.91 -8.81 -0.96
N VAL A 88 -6.32 -7.73 -1.48
CA VAL A 88 -6.97 -6.92 -2.52
C VAL A 88 -7.11 -7.66 -3.86
N ARG A 89 -6.40 -8.78 -4.03
CA ARG A 89 -6.55 -9.69 -5.17
C ARG A 89 -7.48 -10.87 -4.90
N GLY A 90 -8.18 -10.89 -3.76
CA GLY A 90 -9.13 -11.95 -3.42
C GLY A 90 -8.48 -13.31 -3.12
N GLN A 91 -7.22 -13.33 -2.69
CA GLN A 91 -6.49 -14.58 -2.41
C GLN A 91 -6.74 -15.10 -0.98
N HIS A 92 -7.54 -14.37 -0.20
CA HIS A 92 -7.89 -14.71 1.18
C HIS A 92 -9.40 -14.53 1.38
N SER A 93 -10.14 -15.65 1.37
CA SER A 93 -11.60 -15.65 1.40
C SER A 93 -12.20 -14.98 2.63
N GLN A 94 -11.48 -14.97 3.75
CA GLN A 94 -11.89 -14.32 5.00
C GLN A 94 -12.06 -12.79 4.89
N TYR A 95 -11.53 -12.16 3.83
CA TYR A 95 -11.65 -10.73 3.57
C TYR A 95 -12.49 -10.41 2.34
N ASN A 96 -13.23 -11.38 1.79
CA ASN A 96 -14.03 -11.17 0.58
C ASN A 96 -15.11 -10.10 0.78
N ASP A 97 -15.56 -9.85 2.01
CA ASP A 97 -16.51 -8.77 2.32
C ASP A 97 -15.94 -7.36 2.06
N TRP A 98 -14.63 -7.24 1.84
CA TRP A 98 -13.99 -5.97 1.43
C TRP A 98 -13.93 -5.77 -0.08
N LEU A 99 -14.29 -6.79 -0.86
CA LEU A 99 -14.15 -6.82 -2.31
C LEU A 99 -15.53 -6.78 -2.96
N ASP A 100 -15.67 -5.93 -3.96
CA ASP A 100 -16.82 -5.95 -4.86
C ASP A 100 -16.33 -6.49 -6.21
N TYR A 101 -16.75 -7.71 -6.54
CA TYR A 101 -16.35 -8.38 -7.77
C TYR A 101 -17.25 -7.93 -8.91
N VAL A 102 -16.62 -7.33 -9.94
CA VAL A 102 -17.33 -6.89 -11.14
C VAL A 102 -17.98 -8.05 -11.91
N TYR A 103 -17.33 -9.22 -11.88
CA TYR A 103 -17.77 -10.44 -12.56
C TYR A 103 -17.98 -11.55 -11.54
N LYS A 104 -18.97 -12.41 -11.77
CA LYS A 104 -19.29 -13.52 -10.86
C LYS A 104 -18.27 -14.64 -10.94
N ASP A 105 -17.70 -14.84 -12.14
CA ASP A 105 -16.72 -15.88 -12.40
C ASP A 105 -15.78 -15.50 -13.55
N ALA A 106 -14.79 -16.38 -13.79
CA ALA A 106 -13.79 -16.18 -14.83
C ALA A 106 -14.37 -16.26 -16.25
N GLU A 107 -15.48 -16.99 -16.45
CA GLU A 107 -16.11 -17.10 -17.76
C GLU A 107 -16.76 -15.78 -18.14
N GLU A 108 -17.57 -15.20 -17.23
CA GLU A 108 -18.18 -13.87 -17.40
C GLU A 108 -17.12 -12.78 -17.60
N ALA A 109 -16.02 -12.84 -16.86
CA ALA A 109 -14.89 -11.92 -17.04
C ALA A 109 -14.25 -12.05 -18.43
N GLN A 110 -14.02 -13.28 -18.90
CA GLN A 110 -13.41 -13.53 -20.21
C GLN A 110 -14.31 -13.06 -21.36
N LEU A 111 -15.62 -13.30 -21.25
CA LEU A 111 -16.63 -12.83 -22.20
C LEU A 111 -16.65 -11.29 -22.27
N ALA A 112 -16.71 -10.62 -21.12
CA ALA A 112 -16.78 -9.17 -21.05
C ALA A 112 -15.52 -8.47 -21.56
N LEU A 113 -14.33 -9.02 -21.25
CA LEU A 113 -13.06 -8.50 -21.74
C LEU A 113 -12.90 -8.73 -23.26
N GLY A 114 -13.32 -9.90 -23.76
CA GLY A 114 -13.29 -10.22 -25.19
C GLY A 114 -14.21 -9.31 -26.02
N SER A 115 -15.39 -8.96 -25.50
CA SER A 115 -16.29 -8.02 -26.17
C SER A 115 -15.72 -6.59 -26.19
N ALA A 116 -15.14 -6.12 -25.09
CA ALA A 116 -14.55 -4.77 -25.01
C ALA A 116 -13.39 -4.58 -26.00
N GLU A 117 -12.51 -5.58 -26.14
CA GLU A 117 -11.43 -5.53 -27.13
C GLU A 117 -11.94 -5.48 -28.58
N SER A 118 -13.07 -6.14 -28.86
CA SER A 118 -13.68 -6.11 -30.19
C SER A 118 -14.29 -4.75 -30.53
N GLU A 119 -14.96 -4.11 -29.57
CA GLU A 119 -15.56 -2.78 -29.71
C GLU A 119 -14.48 -1.69 -29.86
N GLU A 120 -13.38 -1.79 -29.10
CA GLU A 120 -12.22 -0.87 -29.21
C GLU A 120 -11.59 -0.95 -30.61
N LYS A 121 -11.39 -2.18 -31.14
CA LYS A 121 -10.87 -2.39 -32.50
C LYS A 121 -11.80 -1.84 -33.59
N GLU A 122 -13.12 -2.00 -33.44
CA GLU A 122 -14.10 -1.41 -34.35
C GLU A 122 -14.13 0.13 -34.29
N ARG A 123 -13.91 0.74 -33.11
CA ARG A 123 -13.81 2.20 -32.98
C ARG A 123 -12.55 2.76 -33.65
N ILE A 124 -11.40 2.09 -33.49
CA ILE A 124 -10.13 2.54 -34.08
C ILE A 124 -10.14 2.42 -35.61
N THR A 125 -10.77 1.38 -36.16
CA THR A 125 -10.83 1.12 -37.62
C THR A 125 -11.87 1.97 -38.36
N ARG A 126 -12.66 2.79 -37.66
CA ARG A 126 -13.62 3.74 -38.24
C ARG A 126 -13.06 5.13 -38.56
N PHE A 127 -11.76 5.35 -38.32
CA PHE A 127 -11.01 6.55 -38.72
C PHE A 127 -10.03 6.25 -39.85
#